data_AF-A0A0B2UJC1-F1
#
_entry.id   AF-A0A0B2UJC1-F1
#
_cell.length_a   1.000
_cell.length_b   1.000
_cell.length_c   1.000
_cell.angle_alpha   90.00
_cell.angle_beta   90.00
_cell.angle_gamma   90.00
#
_symmetry.space_group_name_H-M   'P 1'
#
loop_
_entity.id
_entity.type
_entity.pdbx_description
1 polymer ?
#
loop_
_entity_poly.entity_id
_entity_poly.type
_entity_poly.pdbx_seq_one_letter_code
_entity_poly.pdbx_strand_id
1 'polypeptide(L)'
;MGRVFKKFRLQKAKERRVKNDKPRVGKLQEIISHKKEHDDVEKIFYCLNVSGRRRMAYRRILDLDEIELQKNIFIVSEKILDVVVNFDPIDKLFYPAFKRILGLKNSYAIHGLLIDYFIASILSSVKHQEFGMFLLKQVPQLLFNNKGRITDSLPNGELKSKIESLKGKVKCPVIKFDQKYTLLKENIILD
;
A
#
# COMPACT_ATOMS: atom_id res chain seq x y z
N MET A 1 29.56 50.34 -36.16
CA MET A 1 28.71 49.71 -35.11
C MET A 1 27.95 48.43 -35.54
N GLY A 2 27.71 48.14 -36.83
CA GLY A 2 26.83 47.02 -37.25
C GLY A 2 27.32 45.57 -37.01
N ARG A 3 28.63 45.32 -36.86
CA ARG A 3 29.18 43.96 -36.65
C ARG A 3 29.02 43.44 -35.22
N VAL A 4 28.99 44.34 -34.23
CA VAL A 4 28.92 43.99 -32.80
C VAL A 4 27.50 43.55 -32.40
N PHE A 5 26.47 44.22 -32.94
CA PHE A 5 25.07 43.86 -32.71
C PHE A 5 24.69 42.50 -33.32
N LYS A 6 25.25 42.13 -34.48
CA LYS A 6 25.05 40.79 -35.06
C LYS A 6 25.66 39.68 -34.19
N LYS A 7 26.85 39.90 -33.61
CA LYS A 7 27.47 38.96 -32.65
C LYS A 7 26.62 38.80 -31.37
N PHE A 8 26.09 39.88 -30.83
CA PHE A 8 25.22 39.85 -29.64
C PHE A 8 23.92 39.07 -29.86
N ARG A 9 23.29 39.23 -31.04
CA ARG A 9 22.08 38.48 -31.42
C ARG A 9 22.36 36.98 -31.56
N LEU A 10 23.50 36.60 -32.16
CA LEU A 10 23.91 35.20 -32.30
C LEU A 10 24.23 34.55 -30.94
N GLN A 11 24.82 35.30 -30.01
CA GLN A 11 25.16 34.83 -28.67
C GLN A 11 23.90 34.58 -27.82
N LYS A 12 22.94 35.52 -27.83
CA LYS A 12 21.61 35.31 -27.21
C LYS A 12 20.82 34.16 -27.83
N ALA A 13 20.96 33.91 -29.14
CA ALA A 13 20.30 32.80 -29.80
C ALA A 13 20.89 31.43 -29.41
N LYS A 14 22.23 31.35 -29.26
CA LYS A 14 22.90 30.14 -28.73
C LYS A 14 22.53 29.86 -27.28
N GLU A 15 22.50 30.88 -26.43
CA GLU A 15 22.08 30.73 -25.02
C GLU A 15 20.65 30.22 -24.87
N ARG A 16 19.72 30.64 -25.76
CA ARG A 16 18.34 30.13 -25.79
C ARG A 16 18.25 28.66 -26.21
N ARG A 17 19.12 28.20 -27.12
CA ARG A 17 19.17 26.79 -27.54
C ARG A 17 19.71 25.91 -26.41
N VAL A 18 20.82 26.32 -25.79
CA VAL A 18 21.41 25.59 -24.64
C VAL A 18 20.46 25.53 -23.43
N LYS A 19 19.63 26.57 -23.19
CA LYS A 19 18.60 26.53 -22.14
C LYS A 19 17.44 25.57 -22.45
N ASN A 20 17.14 25.33 -23.74
CA ASN A 20 16.07 24.44 -24.18
C ASN A 20 16.54 22.99 -24.39
N ASP A 21 17.86 22.77 -24.54
CA ASP A 21 18.52 21.46 -24.67
C ASP A 21 18.83 20.81 -23.31
N LYS A 22 18.21 21.26 -22.21
CA LYS A 22 18.16 20.42 -21.01
C LYS A 22 17.41 19.15 -21.38
N PRO A 23 17.93 17.94 -21.08
CA PRO A 23 17.19 16.72 -21.31
C PRO A 23 15.88 16.81 -20.53
N ARG A 24 14.79 17.06 -21.23
CA ARG A 24 13.46 16.93 -20.64
C ARG A 24 13.27 15.44 -20.48
N VAL A 25 13.25 14.97 -19.23
CA VAL A 25 12.74 13.64 -18.94
C VAL A 25 11.37 13.58 -19.59
N GLY A 26 11.26 12.81 -20.67
CA GLY A 26 9.97 12.58 -21.31
C GLY A 26 9.03 12.11 -20.22
N LYS A 27 7.85 12.74 -20.10
CA LYS A 27 6.80 12.14 -19.27
C LYS A 27 6.69 10.69 -19.71
N LEU A 28 6.81 9.75 -18.77
CA LEU A 28 6.44 8.35 -19.00
C LEU A 28 5.11 8.40 -19.77
N GLN A 29 5.12 7.92 -21.02
CA GLN A 29 3.88 7.80 -21.77
C GLN A 29 3.00 6.85 -20.96
N GLU A 30 1.91 7.39 -20.42
CA GLU A 30 0.84 6.56 -19.89
C GLU A 30 0.45 5.61 -21.00
N ILE A 31 0.51 4.31 -20.72
CA ILE A 31 0.06 3.28 -21.66
C ILE A 31 -1.44 3.51 -21.82
N ILE A 32 -1.83 4.16 -22.92
CA ILE A 32 -3.23 4.35 -23.27
C ILE A 32 -3.74 2.99 -23.72
N SER A 33 -4.38 2.26 -22.81
CA SER A 33 -5.09 1.04 -23.14
C SER A 33 -6.28 1.40 -24.05
N HIS A 34 -6.56 0.57 -25.07
CA HIS A 34 -7.68 0.78 -26.00
C HIS A 34 -9.06 0.57 -25.35
N LYS A 35 -9.14 0.26 -24.05
CA LYS A 35 -10.40 0.22 -23.31
C LYS A 35 -10.74 1.66 -22.86
N LYS A 36 -11.77 2.26 -23.47
CA LYS A 36 -12.27 3.60 -23.11
C LYS A 36 -12.74 3.72 -21.65
N GLU A 37 -12.97 2.59 -20.98
CA GLU A 37 -13.29 2.54 -19.55
C GLU A 37 -12.18 1.80 -18.80
N HIS A 38 -11.61 2.49 -17.82
CA HIS A 38 -10.74 1.87 -16.82
C HIS A 38 -11.53 0.82 -16.04
N ASP A 39 -10.88 -0.30 -15.74
CA ASP A 39 -11.39 -1.29 -14.80
C ASP A 39 -11.61 -0.61 -13.43
N ASP A 40 -12.59 -1.06 -12.64
CA ASP A 40 -12.91 -0.38 -11.37
C ASP A 40 -11.74 -0.45 -10.38
N VAL A 41 -10.95 -1.51 -10.47
CA VAL A 41 -9.66 -1.67 -9.80
C VAL A 41 -8.63 -0.64 -10.29
N GLU A 42 -8.48 -0.41 -11.60
CA GLU A 42 -7.58 0.62 -12.14
C GLU A 42 -7.98 2.01 -11.66
N LYS A 43 -9.28 2.30 -11.57
CA LYS A 43 -9.79 3.57 -11.02
C LYS A 43 -9.45 3.73 -9.54
N ILE A 44 -9.49 2.65 -8.75
CA ILE A 44 -9.03 2.65 -7.35
C ILE A 44 -7.56 3.03 -7.29
N PHE A 45 -6.70 2.37 -8.08
CA PHE A 45 -5.26 2.66 -8.12
C PHE A 45 -4.97 4.12 -8.49
N TYR A 46 -5.60 4.60 -9.56
CA TYR A 46 -5.45 5.97 -9.99
C TYR A 46 -5.86 6.97 -8.90
N CYS A 47 -6.95 6.70 -8.17
CA CYS A 47 -7.40 7.55 -7.07
C CYS A 47 -6.51 7.46 -5.83
N LEU A 48 -5.89 6.32 -5.54
CA LEU A 48 -4.95 6.15 -4.41
C LEU A 48 -3.63 6.89 -4.64
N ASN A 49 -3.15 6.95 -5.88
CA ASN A 49 -1.92 7.65 -6.26
C ASN A 49 -2.02 9.18 -6.14
N VAL A 50 -3.23 9.74 -6.10
CA VAL A 50 -3.45 11.17 -5.96
C VAL A 50 -4.01 11.45 -4.56
N SER A 51 -3.24 12.11 -3.69
CA SER A 51 -3.61 12.36 -2.29
C SER A 51 -5.01 12.98 -2.14
N GLY A 52 -5.37 13.93 -3.00
CA GLY A 52 -6.70 14.57 -3.02
C GLY A 52 -7.88 13.68 -3.49
N ARG A 53 -7.62 12.46 -3.97
CA ARG A 53 -8.64 11.52 -4.48
C ARG A 53 -8.75 10.23 -3.67
N ARG A 54 -7.95 10.05 -2.62
CA ARG A 54 -7.97 8.85 -1.77
C ARG A 54 -9.36 8.54 -1.20
N ARG A 55 -10.12 9.58 -0.82
CA ARG A 55 -11.51 9.42 -0.36
C ARG A 55 -12.41 8.73 -1.39
N MET A 56 -12.24 9.05 -2.67
CA MET A 56 -12.98 8.39 -3.76
C MET A 56 -12.54 6.95 -3.94
N ALA A 57 -11.23 6.66 -3.79
CA ALA A 57 -10.73 5.29 -3.80
C ALA A 57 -11.36 4.46 -2.68
N TYR A 58 -11.41 4.98 -1.44
CA TYR A 58 -12.00 4.26 -0.31
C TYR A 58 -13.49 3.98 -0.50
N ARG A 59 -14.25 4.93 -1.08
CA ARG A 59 -15.66 4.68 -1.46
C ARG A 59 -15.76 3.56 -2.48
N ARG A 60 -14.95 3.61 -3.55
CA ARG A 60 -14.90 2.55 -4.55
C ARG A 60 -14.56 1.20 -3.94
N ILE A 61 -13.61 1.13 -3.01
CA ILE A 61 -13.28 -0.10 -2.28
C ILE A 61 -14.44 -0.59 -1.42
N LEU A 62 -15.29 0.29 -0.89
CA LEU A 62 -16.49 -0.09 -0.13
C LEU A 62 -17.64 -0.56 -1.02
N ASP A 63 -17.67 -0.12 -2.28
CA ASP A 63 -18.73 -0.44 -3.24
C ASP A 63 -18.35 -1.57 -4.22
N LEU A 64 -17.06 -1.91 -4.37
CA LEU A 64 -16.56 -2.93 -5.31
C LEU A 64 -17.16 -4.31 -5.02
N ASP A 65 -17.34 -5.16 -6.02
CA ASP A 65 -17.78 -6.54 -5.79
C ASP A 65 -16.78 -7.33 -4.92
N GLU A 66 -17.29 -8.23 -4.08
CA GLU A 66 -16.44 -9.01 -3.16
C GLU A 66 -15.46 -9.91 -3.91
N ILE A 67 -15.90 -10.57 -4.99
CA ILE A 67 -15.06 -11.50 -5.76
C ILE A 67 -13.92 -10.73 -6.44
N GLU A 68 -14.24 -9.55 -6.98
CA GLU A 68 -13.25 -8.69 -7.62
C GLU A 68 -12.23 -8.13 -6.61
N LEU A 69 -12.69 -7.71 -5.43
CA LEU A 69 -11.81 -7.26 -4.35
C LEU A 69 -10.92 -8.40 -3.83
N GLN A 70 -11.46 -9.63 -3.72
CA GLN A 70 -10.68 -10.81 -3.32
C GLN A 70 -9.59 -11.13 -4.34
N LYS A 71 -9.88 -11.08 -5.65
CA LYS A 71 -8.88 -11.30 -6.71
C LYS A 71 -7.72 -10.32 -6.65
N ASN A 72 -8.00 -9.08 -6.25
CA ASN A 72 -7.03 -7.98 -6.24
C ASN A 72 -6.56 -7.58 -4.84
N ILE A 73 -6.86 -8.39 -3.81
CA ILE A 73 -6.71 -8.02 -2.40
C ILE A 73 -5.29 -7.55 -2.08
N PHE A 74 -4.27 -8.22 -2.61
CA PHE A 74 -2.87 -7.92 -2.31
C PHE A 74 -2.49 -6.52 -2.80
N ILE A 75 -2.70 -6.26 -4.09
CA ILE A 75 -2.27 -5.01 -4.72
C ILE A 75 -3.09 -3.82 -4.16
N VAL A 76 -4.39 -4.02 -3.94
CA VAL A 76 -5.25 -2.99 -3.32
C VAL A 76 -4.80 -2.70 -1.89
N SER A 77 -4.48 -3.73 -1.11
CA SER A 77 -4.03 -3.57 0.28
C SER A 77 -2.69 -2.86 0.38
N GLU A 78 -1.73 -3.22 -0.46
CA GLU A 78 -0.41 -2.57 -0.52
C GLU A 78 -0.54 -1.06 -0.71
N LYS A 79 -1.34 -0.63 -1.69
CA LYS A 79 -1.54 0.79 -1.96
C LYS A 79 -2.35 1.54 -0.92
N ILE A 80 -3.26 0.86 -0.22
CA ILE A 80 -3.95 1.46 0.92
C ILE A 80 -2.97 1.63 2.07
N LEU A 81 -2.17 0.60 2.36
CA LEU A 81 -1.22 0.59 3.47
C LEU A 81 -0.08 1.59 3.32
N ASP A 82 0.29 1.99 2.10
CA ASP A 82 1.17 3.15 1.84
C ASP A 82 0.75 4.38 2.66
N VAL A 83 -0.55 4.60 2.86
CA VAL A 83 -1.05 5.74 3.63
C VAL A 83 -0.67 5.67 5.10
N VAL A 84 -0.40 4.49 5.66
CA VAL A 84 -0.01 4.34 7.07
C VAL A 84 1.43 4.82 7.30
N VAL A 85 2.31 4.65 6.32
CA VAL A 85 3.73 5.01 6.42
C VAL A 85 4.05 6.40 5.87
N ASN A 86 3.14 6.98 5.08
CA ASN A 86 3.26 8.34 4.58
C ASN A 86 2.91 9.39 5.66
N PHE A 87 3.38 10.63 5.52
CA PHE A 87 3.09 11.71 6.48
C PHE A 87 1.71 12.38 6.31
N ASP A 88 0.98 12.06 5.25
CA ASP A 88 -0.34 12.64 4.95
C ASP A 88 -1.39 12.27 6.02
N PRO A 89 -2.42 13.08 6.31
CA PRO A 89 -3.49 12.64 7.22
C PRO A 89 -4.24 11.40 6.71
N ILE A 90 -4.69 10.54 7.63
CA ILE A 90 -5.56 9.40 7.31
C ILE A 90 -6.99 9.93 7.11
N ASP A 91 -7.62 9.61 5.97
CA ASP A 91 -9.03 9.90 5.74
C ASP A 91 -9.92 9.00 6.62
N LYS A 92 -11.04 9.52 7.13
CA LYS A 92 -11.98 8.75 7.96
C LYS A 92 -12.51 7.48 7.29
N LEU A 93 -12.55 7.43 5.95
CA LEU A 93 -12.98 6.24 5.19
C LEU A 93 -11.90 5.17 5.06
N PHE A 94 -10.66 5.45 5.43
CA PHE A 94 -9.56 4.49 5.41
C PHE A 94 -9.89 3.24 6.24
N TYR A 95 -10.21 3.41 7.53
CA TYR A 95 -10.45 2.28 8.43
C TYR A 95 -11.68 1.45 8.06
N PRO A 96 -12.83 2.04 7.66
CA PRO A 96 -13.95 1.28 7.09
C PRO A 96 -13.57 0.48 5.84
N ALA A 97 -12.89 1.09 4.86
CA ALA A 97 -12.47 0.40 3.64
C ALA A 97 -11.50 -0.74 3.96
N PHE A 98 -10.55 -0.50 4.85
CA PHE A 98 -9.57 -1.50 5.23
C PHE A 98 -10.17 -2.61 6.10
N LYS A 99 -11.13 -2.29 6.96
CA LYS A 99 -11.91 -3.31 7.69
C LYS A 99 -12.65 -4.24 6.74
N ARG A 100 -13.22 -3.72 5.64
CA ARG A 100 -13.86 -4.55 4.60
C ARG A 100 -12.86 -5.55 4.01
N ILE A 101 -11.66 -5.10 3.68
CA ILE A 101 -10.58 -5.94 3.14
C ILE A 101 -10.18 -7.03 4.14
N LEU A 102 -10.03 -6.70 5.42
CA LEU A 102 -9.70 -7.69 6.46
C LEU A 102 -10.81 -8.74 6.66
N GLY A 103 -12.06 -8.38 6.38
CA GLY A 103 -13.22 -9.28 6.43
C GLY A 103 -13.32 -10.27 5.27
N LEU A 104 -12.49 -10.13 4.23
CA LEU A 104 -12.49 -11.05 3.10
C LEU A 104 -11.95 -12.44 3.48
N LYS A 105 -12.46 -13.48 2.82
CA LYS A 105 -12.07 -14.88 3.08
C LYS A 105 -10.57 -15.14 2.88
N ASN A 106 -9.94 -14.42 1.96
CA ASN A 106 -8.52 -14.55 1.64
C ASN A 106 -7.63 -13.47 2.28
N SER A 107 -8.09 -12.79 3.33
CA SER A 107 -7.32 -11.76 4.05
C SER A 107 -6.01 -12.26 4.66
N TYR A 108 -5.88 -13.58 4.88
CA TYR A 108 -4.61 -14.19 5.28
C TYR A 108 -3.46 -13.91 4.29
N ALA A 109 -3.77 -13.68 3.01
CA ALA A 109 -2.78 -13.39 1.97
C ALA A 109 -2.04 -12.06 2.21
N ILE A 110 -2.63 -11.14 2.98
CA ILE A 110 -2.05 -9.82 3.28
C ILE A 110 -1.49 -9.72 4.71
N HIS A 111 -1.48 -10.80 5.49
CA HIS A 111 -1.00 -10.79 6.87
C HIS A 111 0.48 -10.42 7.00
N GLY A 112 1.34 -10.91 6.12
CA GLY A 112 2.76 -10.52 6.09
C GLY A 112 2.91 -9.03 5.82
N LEU A 113 2.25 -8.56 4.75
CA LEU A 113 2.21 -7.16 4.34
C LEU A 113 1.74 -6.23 5.48
N LEU A 114 0.67 -6.61 6.18
CA LEU A 114 0.14 -5.87 7.32
C LEU A 114 1.18 -5.64 8.42
N ILE A 115 1.94 -6.69 8.76
CA ILE A 115 2.98 -6.61 9.80
C ILE A 115 4.14 -5.76 9.33
N ASP A 116 4.57 -5.90 8.08
CA ASP A 116 5.69 -5.13 7.54
C ASP A 116 5.37 -3.63 7.51
N TYR A 117 4.16 -3.25 7.08
CA TYR A 117 3.71 -1.85 7.13
C TYR A 117 3.51 -1.34 8.56
N PHE A 118 3.07 -2.19 9.48
CA PHE A 118 2.97 -1.79 10.88
C PHE A 118 4.36 -1.51 11.47
N ILE A 119 5.34 -2.39 11.24
CA ILE A 119 6.73 -2.18 11.66
C ILE A 119 7.31 -0.92 11.01
N ALA A 120 7.09 -0.72 9.71
CA ALA A 120 7.52 0.50 9.02
C ALA A 120 6.89 1.77 9.62
N SER A 121 5.61 1.71 10.04
CA SER A 121 4.94 2.83 10.72
C SER A 121 5.55 3.14 12.10
N ILE A 122 6.03 2.10 12.80
CA ILE A 122 6.73 2.23 14.08
C ILE A 122 8.11 2.88 13.86
N LEU A 123 8.88 2.36 12.90
CA LEU A 123 10.22 2.85 12.58
C LEU A 123 10.20 4.30 12.06
N SER A 124 9.18 4.66 11.28
CA SER A 124 8.97 6.05 10.84
C SER A 124 8.37 6.94 11.92
N SER A 125 7.92 6.37 13.05
CA SER A 125 7.19 7.08 14.11
C SER A 125 5.92 7.78 13.61
N VAL A 126 5.31 7.27 12.53
CA VAL A 126 4.11 7.85 11.91
C VAL A 126 2.92 6.92 12.14
N LYS A 127 1.83 7.43 12.73
CA LYS A 127 0.50 6.77 12.85
C LYS A 127 0.47 5.38 13.49
N HIS A 128 1.59 4.85 13.97
CA HIS A 128 1.68 3.51 14.56
C HIS A 128 0.75 3.31 15.76
N GLN A 129 0.47 4.36 16.54
CA GLN A 129 -0.49 4.30 17.65
C GLN A 129 -1.92 4.01 17.13
N GLU A 130 -2.42 4.85 16.22
CA GLU A 130 -3.77 4.74 15.68
C GLU A 130 -3.95 3.44 14.88
N PHE A 131 -2.98 3.12 14.02
CA PHE A 131 -3.00 1.90 13.22
C PHE A 131 -2.84 0.64 14.08
N GLY A 132 -1.93 0.64 15.07
CA GLY A 132 -1.75 -0.47 16.00
C GLY A 132 -2.99 -0.75 16.85
N MET A 133 -3.67 0.30 17.32
CA MET A 133 -4.95 0.16 18.04
C MET A 133 -6.05 -0.40 17.15
N PHE A 134 -6.08 -0.02 15.87
CA PHE A 134 -6.99 -0.63 14.89
C PHE A 134 -6.69 -2.12 14.70
N LEU A 135 -5.42 -2.51 14.53
CA LEU A 135 -5.01 -3.91 14.39
C LEU A 135 -5.33 -4.74 15.65
N LEU A 136 -5.16 -4.19 16.84
CA LEU A 136 -5.56 -4.83 18.10
C LEU A 136 -7.05 -5.18 18.12
N LYS A 137 -7.89 -4.34 17.52
CA LYS A 137 -9.34 -4.56 17.45
C LYS A 137 -9.74 -5.55 16.36
N GLN A 138 -9.12 -5.50 15.18
CA GLN A 138 -9.54 -6.30 14.03
C GLN A 138 -8.84 -7.66 13.95
N VAL A 139 -7.53 -7.71 14.23
CA VAL A 139 -6.68 -8.89 14.02
C VAL A 139 -5.71 -9.12 15.20
N PRO A 140 -6.21 -9.24 16.46
CA PRO A 140 -5.37 -9.39 17.65
C PRO A 140 -4.47 -10.64 17.58
N GLN A 141 -4.94 -11.72 16.94
CA GLN A 141 -4.16 -12.94 16.79
C GLN A 141 -2.93 -12.75 15.89
N LEU A 142 -3.02 -11.89 14.88
CA LEU A 142 -1.89 -11.57 14.00
C LEU A 142 -0.78 -10.86 14.78
N LEU A 143 -1.16 -9.92 15.65
CA LEU A 143 -0.24 -9.22 16.54
C LEU A 143 0.38 -10.18 17.57
N PHE A 144 -0.41 -11.09 18.14
CA PHE A 144 0.10 -12.11 19.06
C PHE A 144 1.14 -13.01 18.39
N ASN A 145 0.85 -13.50 17.18
CA ASN A 145 1.76 -14.39 16.44
C ASN A 145 3.09 -13.70 16.06
N ASN A 146 3.10 -12.37 15.96
CA ASN A 146 4.28 -11.57 15.62
C ASN A 146 4.78 -10.72 16.81
N LYS A 147 4.35 -11.05 18.03
CA LYS A 147 4.52 -10.22 19.23
C LYS A 147 5.98 -9.81 19.43
N GLY A 148 6.92 -10.75 19.38
CA GLY A 148 8.35 -10.45 19.58
C GLY A 148 8.89 -9.39 18.63
N ARG A 149 8.74 -9.61 17.31
CA ARG A 149 9.19 -8.65 16.28
C ARG A 149 8.62 -7.24 16.49
N ILE A 150 7.35 -7.17 16.91
CA ILE A 150 6.66 -5.89 17.14
C ILE A 150 7.16 -5.21 18.41
N THR A 151 7.19 -5.92 19.55
CA THR A 151 7.52 -5.34 20.85
C THR A 151 8.97 -4.85 20.92
N ASP A 152 9.87 -5.48 20.17
CA ASP A 152 11.28 -5.11 20.09
C ASP A 152 11.45 -3.75 19.39
N SER A 153 10.60 -3.45 18.40
CA SER A 153 10.64 -2.20 17.63
C SER A 153 9.81 -1.09 18.26
N LEU A 154 8.84 -1.44 19.10
CA LEU A 154 7.84 -0.50 19.61
C LEU A 154 8.37 0.26 20.84
N PRO A 155 8.23 1.61 20.87
CA PRO A 155 8.56 2.38 22.07
C PRO A 155 7.66 1.98 23.24
N ASN A 156 8.18 2.13 24.46
CA ASN A 156 7.41 1.85 25.67
C ASN A 156 6.20 2.79 25.75
N GLY A 157 5.01 2.22 25.92
CA GLY A 157 3.75 2.96 25.94
C GLY A 157 2.53 2.05 26.02
N GLU A 158 1.34 2.64 25.97
CA GLU A 158 0.06 1.93 26.10
C GLU A 158 -0.15 0.84 25.03
N LEU A 159 0.23 1.13 23.79
CA LEU A 159 0.13 0.14 22.70
C LEU A 159 1.02 -1.08 22.96
N LYS A 160 2.23 -0.86 23.50
CA LYS A 160 3.17 -1.94 23.82
C LYS A 160 2.63 -2.82 24.94
N SER A 161 2.16 -2.23 26.03
CA SER A 161 1.58 -2.99 27.14
C SER A 161 0.35 -3.79 26.71
N LYS A 162 -0.49 -3.22 25.84
CA LYS A 162 -1.66 -3.93 25.26
C LYS A 162 -1.23 -5.14 24.43
N ILE A 163 -0.26 -4.99 23.54
CA ILE A 163 0.25 -6.11 22.72
C ILE A 163 0.93 -7.16 23.60
N GLU A 164 1.67 -6.74 24.62
CA GLU A 164 2.30 -7.65 25.58
C GLU A 164 1.27 -8.44 26.40
N SER A 165 0.14 -7.81 26.75
CA SER A 165 -0.95 -8.46 27.48
C SER A 165 -1.78 -9.44 26.63
N LEU A 166 -1.60 -9.45 25.30
CA LEU A 166 -2.32 -10.38 24.43
C LEU A 166 -1.98 -11.83 24.82
N LYS A 167 -3.01 -12.59 25.16
CA LYS A 167 -2.94 -14.03 25.36
C LYS A 167 -3.42 -14.70 24.08
N GLY A 168 -2.68 -15.69 23.60
CA GLY A 168 -3.07 -16.46 22.44
C GLY A 168 -4.43 -17.11 22.69
N LYS A 169 -5.43 -16.77 21.86
CA LYS A 169 -6.60 -17.64 21.72
C LYS A 169 -6.21 -18.72 20.72
N VAL A 170 -6.57 -19.95 21.03
CA VAL A 170 -6.16 -21.16 20.31
C VAL A 170 -6.32 -21.03 18.79
N LYS A 171 -5.20 -21.28 18.08
CA LYS A 171 -4.98 -21.64 16.66
C LYS A 171 -5.77 -20.87 15.57
N CYS A 172 -5.22 -19.77 15.07
CA CYS A 172 -5.27 -19.55 13.61
C CYS A 172 -4.34 -20.58 12.94
N PRO A 173 -4.75 -21.26 11.86
CA PRO A 173 -3.82 -22.08 11.10
C PRO A 173 -2.77 -21.15 10.50
N VAL A 174 -1.55 -21.22 11.05
CA VAL A 174 -0.37 -20.67 10.40
C VAL A 174 -0.10 -21.60 9.23
N ILE A 175 -0.60 -21.25 8.04
CA ILE A 175 -0.20 -21.93 6.81
C ILE A 175 1.26 -21.54 6.57
N LYS A 176 2.18 -22.43 6.96
CA LYS A 176 3.58 -22.35 6.52
C LYS A 176 3.57 -22.53 5.01
N PHE A 177 4.29 -21.66 4.29
CA PHE A 177 4.37 -21.70 2.82
C PHE A 177 4.82 -23.07 2.29
N ASP A 178 5.56 -23.84 3.11
CA ASP A 178 6.04 -25.19 2.80
C ASP A 178 4.93 -26.27 2.72
N GLN A 179 3.70 -26.00 3.16
CA GLN A 179 2.60 -26.98 3.09
C GLN A 179 1.85 -26.96 1.74
N LYS A 180 2.17 -26.03 0.84
CA LYS A 180 1.51 -25.96 -0.47
C LYS A 180 1.94 -27.09 -1.42
N TYR A 181 3.14 -27.66 -1.23
CA TYR A 181 3.67 -28.72 -2.10
C TYR A 181 3.30 -30.13 -1.67
N THR A 182 3.00 -30.36 -0.38
CA THR A 182 2.64 -31.71 0.11
C THR A 182 1.21 -32.08 -0.24
N LEU A 183 0.26 -31.12 -0.11
CA LEU A 183 -1.16 -31.33 -0.45
C LEU A 183 -1.43 -31.50 -1.95
N LEU A 184 -0.51 -31.06 -2.82
CA LEU A 184 -0.60 -31.30 -4.26
C LEU A 184 -0.08 -32.69 -4.66
N LYS A 185 0.81 -33.33 -3.87
CA LYS A 185 1.28 -34.70 -4.17
C LYS A 185 0.26 -35.77 -3.79
N GLU A 186 -0.50 -35.55 -2.72
CA GLU A 186 -1.48 -36.54 -2.23
C GLU A 186 -2.74 -36.63 -3.11
N ASN A 187 -3.06 -35.60 -3.90
CA ASN A 187 -4.20 -35.59 -4.81
C ASN A 187 -3.85 -35.91 -6.28
N ILE A 188 -2.60 -36.29 -6.59
CA ILE A 188 -2.18 -36.70 -7.95
C ILE A 188 -1.90 -38.21 -8.02
N ILE A 189 -1.92 -38.93 -6.89
CA ILE A 189 -1.87 -40.38 -6.87
C ILE A 189 -3.21 -40.89 -6.37
N LEU A 190 -4.23 -40.81 -7.22
CA LEU A 190 -5.43 -41.66 -7.26
C LEU A 190 -6.31 -41.15 -8.41
N ASP A 191 -5.82 -41.40 -9.63
CA ASP A 191 -6.53 -42.04 -10.76
C ASP A 191 -5.55 -42.22 -11.92
#